data_AF-A0A8S3XMY6-F1
#
_entry.id   AF-A0A8S3XMY6-F1
#
_cell.length_a   1.000
_cell.length_b   1.000
_cell.length_c   1.000
_cell.angle_alpha   90.00
_cell.angle_beta   90.00
_cell.angle_gamma   90.00
#
_symmetry.space_group_name_H-M   'P 1'
#
loop_
_entity.id
_entity.type
_entity.pdbx_description
1 polymer ?
#
loop_
_entity_poly.entity_id
_entity_poly.type
_entity_poly.pdbx_seq_one_letter_code
_entity_poly.pdbx_strand_id
1 'polypeptide(L)'
;MCFKDSKATQELKLHCTKCTEIMKNVLMPHFRKELLDDIGYQKFSIIMDESTDVSVIKHLGLVIRYYSAAQVSSFLELVSIESADARGIVNGLASCLESHN
;
A
#
# COMPACT_ATOMS: atom_id res chain seq x y z
N MET A 1 21.51 -1.28 -3.39
CA MET A 1 21.07 -0.10 -4.17
C MET A 1 21.65 -0.18 -5.57
N CYS A 2 20.79 -0.06 -6.59
CA CYS A 2 21.00 -0.51 -7.97
C CYS A 2 21.77 0.49 -8.88
N PHE A 3 22.27 1.61 -8.34
CA PHE A 3 22.91 2.68 -9.13
C PHE A 3 24.14 3.26 -8.42
N LYS A 4 25.22 2.48 -8.30
CA LYS A 4 26.42 2.92 -7.57
C LYS A 4 27.27 3.95 -8.34
N ASP A 5 27.16 3.98 -9.67
CA ASP A 5 28.12 4.71 -10.53
C ASP A 5 27.56 6.01 -11.14
N SER A 6 26.29 6.34 -10.91
CA SER A 6 25.72 7.59 -11.41
C SER A 6 26.05 8.76 -10.48
N LYS A 7 26.73 9.78 -11.02
CA LYS A 7 27.08 11.02 -10.31
C LYS A 7 25.84 11.71 -9.71
N ALA A 8 24.73 11.73 -10.45
CA ALA A 8 23.48 12.34 -10.00
C ALA A 8 22.93 11.66 -8.73
N THR A 9 23.01 10.33 -8.64
CA THR A 9 22.59 9.58 -7.44
C THR A 9 23.58 9.68 -6.28
N GLN A 10 24.88 9.87 -6.55
CA GLN A 10 25.88 10.10 -5.50
C GLN A 10 25.68 11.48 -4.83
N GLU A 11 25.17 12.46 -5.57
CA GLU A 11 24.88 13.81 -5.10
C GLU A 11 23.46 13.95 -4.50
N LEU A 12 22.54 13.03 -4.81
CA LEU A 12 21.18 13.03 -4.29
C LEU A 12 21.14 12.59 -2.81
N LYS A 13 21.48 13.51 -1.91
CA LYS A 13 21.32 13.36 -0.47
C LYS A 13 20.09 14.13 -0.01
N LEU A 14 19.05 13.40 0.38
CA LEU A 14 17.82 13.96 0.89
C LEU A 14 17.67 13.58 2.36
N HIS A 15 17.23 14.53 3.17
CA HIS A 15 16.81 14.23 4.53
C HIS A 15 15.56 13.32 4.50
N CYS A 16 15.43 12.40 5.47
CA CYS A 16 14.32 11.45 5.51
C CYS A 16 12.95 12.13 5.40
N THR A 17 12.77 13.29 6.03
CA THR A 17 11.52 14.07 5.92
C THR A 17 11.20 14.45 4.48
N LYS A 18 12.21 14.89 3.70
CA LYS A 18 12.01 15.28 2.30
C LYS A 18 11.74 14.07 1.41
N CYS A 19 12.40 12.93 1.67
CA CYS A 19 12.06 11.67 1.00
C CYS A 19 10.62 11.25 1.28
N THR A 20 10.20 11.26 2.55
CA THR A 20 8.84 10.93 2.95
C THR A 20 7.82 11.85 2.29
N GLU A 21 8.12 13.15 2.19
CA GLU A 21 7.22 14.11 1.54
C GLU A 21 7.10 13.88 0.04
N ILE A 22 8.19 13.49 -0.63
CA ILE A 22 8.16 13.08 -2.05
C ILE A 22 7.34 11.79 -2.22
N MET A 23 7.53 10.81 -1.34
CA MET A 23 6.72 9.58 -1.36
C MET A 23 5.23 9.90 -1.23
N LYS A 24 4.86 10.71 -0.23
CA LYS A 24 3.46 11.01 0.10
C LYS A 24 2.76 11.87 -0.96
N ASN A 25 3.43 12.89 -1.49
CA ASN A 25 2.76 13.87 -2.35
C ASN A 25 2.98 13.64 -3.84
N VAL A 26 3.96 12.84 -4.23
CA VAL A 26 4.30 12.62 -5.64
C VAL A 26 4.09 11.16 -6.03
N LEU A 27 4.80 10.24 -5.38
CA LEU A 27 4.75 8.83 -5.80
C LEU A 27 3.45 8.14 -5.40
N MET A 28 2.96 8.34 -4.17
CA MET A 28 1.75 7.71 -3.68
C MET A 28 0.52 8.06 -4.53
N PRO A 29 0.22 9.35 -4.86
CA PRO A 29 -0.91 9.68 -5.72
C PRO A 29 -0.77 9.11 -7.14
N HIS A 30 0.45 9.09 -7.68
CA HIS A 30 0.74 8.53 -9.00
C HIS A 30 0.43 7.02 -9.04
N PHE A 31 1.03 6.23 -8.15
CA PHE A 31 0.82 4.79 -8.11
C PHE A 31 -0.60 4.41 -7.73
N ARG A 32 -1.25 5.19 -6.86
CA ARG A 32 -2.66 4.98 -6.52
C ARG A 32 -3.56 5.16 -7.74
N LYS A 33 -3.35 6.23 -8.52
CA LYS A 33 -4.09 6.46 -9.76
C LYS A 33 -3.85 5.33 -10.76
N GLU A 34 -2.59 4.97 -10.97
CA GLU A 34 -2.20 3.87 -11.87
C GLU A 34 -2.88 2.55 -11.48
N LEU A 35 -2.89 2.21 -10.19
CA LEU A 35 -3.55 1.02 -9.66
C LEU A 35 -5.07 1.02 -9.94
N LEU A 36 -5.74 2.14 -9.68
CA LEU A 36 -7.18 2.25 -9.91
C LEU A 36 -7.54 2.20 -11.40
N ASP A 37 -6.76 2.87 -12.25
CA ASP A 37 -6.94 2.87 -13.69
C ASP A 37 -6.71 1.47 -14.29
N ASP A 38 -5.76 0.69 -13.75
CA ASP A 38 -5.43 -0.66 -14.22
C ASP A 38 -6.49 -1.71 -13.79
N ILE A 39 -7.02 -1.59 -12.56
CA ILE A 39 -8.14 -2.44 -12.11
C ILE A 39 -9.43 -2.08 -12.87
N GLY A 40 -9.74 -0.79 -12.98
CA GLY A 40 -10.97 -0.29 -13.59
C GLY A 40 -12.22 -0.95 -13.00
N TYR A 41 -13.11 -1.45 -13.88
CA TYR A 41 -14.33 -2.17 -13.49
C TYR A 41 -14.17 -3.70 -13.47
N GLN A 42 -12.93 -4.19 -13.51
CA GLN A 42 -12.66 -5.61 -13.54
C GLN A 42 -12.80 -6.24 -12.15
N LYS A 43 -12.98 -7.56 -12.13
CA LYS A 43 -13.00 -8.31 -10.87
C LYS A 43 -11.60 -8.35 -10.27
N PHE A 44 -11.54 -8.17 -8.96
CA PHE A 44 -10.34 -8.35 -8.17
C PHE A 44 -10.65 -9.27 -6.97
N SER A 45 -9.59 -9.70 -6.30
CA SER A 45 -9.67 -10.39 -5.01
C SER A 45 -8.74 -9.71 -4.02
N ILE A 46 -9.04 -9.83 -2.74
CA ILE A 46 -8.24 -9.26 -1.66
C ILE A 46 -7.68 -10.41 -0.82
N ILE A 47 -6.38 -10.37 -0.56
CA ILE A 47 -5.73 -11.18 0.45
C ILE A 47 -5.62 -10.30 1.69
N MET A 48 -5.97 -10.86 2.83
CA MET A 48 -5.83 -10.20 4.11
C MET A 48 -5.02 -11.09 5.03
N ASP A 49 -4.03 -10.52 5.69
CA ASP A 49 -3.20 -11.22 6.66
C ASP A 49 -3.08 -10.39 7.93
N GLU A 50 -3.25 -11.04 9.08
CA GLU A 50 -3.07 -10.39 10.38
C GLU A 50 -1.60 -10.47 10.76
N SER A 51 -0.94 -9.33 10.87
CA SER A 51 0.42 -9.26 11.38
C SER A 51 0.38 -8.95 12.87
N THR A 52 0.95 -9.84 13.67
CA THR A 52 1.14 -9.63 15.10
C THR A 52 2.43 -8.82 15.32
N ASP A 53 2.29 -7.55 15.65
CA ASP A 53 3.35 -6.81 16.32
C ASP A 53 3.34 -7.14 17.82
N VAL A 54 4.45 -6.94 18.52
CA VAL A 54 4.51 -7.11 19.99
C VAL A 54 3.72 -6.03 20.74
N SER A 55 3.29 -4.98 20.03
CA SER A 55 2.43 -3.93 20.58
C SER A 55 0.97 -4.39 20.76
N VAL A 56 0.21 -3.60 21.51
CA VAL A 56 -1.21 -3.84 21.77
C VAL A 56 -2.06 -3.59 20.51
N ILE A 57 -1.50 -2.93 19.49
CA ILE A 57 -2.17 -2.59 18.23
C ILE A 57 -1.94 -3.73 17.24
N LYS A 58 -3.03 -4.22 16.66
CA LYS A 58 -2.97 -5.24 15.61
C LYS A 58 -2.98 -4.58 14.25
N HIS A 59 -2.33 -5.20 13.28
CA HIS A 59 -2.28 -4.69 11.93
C HIS A 59 -2.83 -5.72 10.94
N LEU A 60 -3.64 -5.25 10.00
CA LEU A 60 -4.21 -6.03 8.91
C LEU A 60 -3.54 -5.61 7.61
N GLY A 61 -2.71 -6.48 7.06
CA GLY A 61 -2.08 -6.29 5.76
C GLY A 61 -3.05 -6.65 4.64
N LEU A 62 -3.30 -5.71 3.73
CA LEU A 62 -4.20 -5.89 2.60
C LEU A 62 -3.40 -5.93 1.30
N VAL A 63 -3.62 -6.97 0.50
CA VAL A 63 -3.03 -7.12 -0.84
C VAL A 63 -4.16 -7.32 -1.83
N ILE A 64 -4.20 -6.49 -2.87
CA ILE A 64 -5.16 -6.63 -3.97
C ILE A 64 -4.56 -7.47 -5.08
N ARG A 65 -5.31 -8.46 -5.56
CA ARG A 65 -4.98 -9.24 -6.75
C ARG A 65 -6.00 -8.99 -7.84
N TYR A 66 -5.52 -8.63 -9.01
CA TYR A 66 -6.34 -8.32 -10.17
C TYR A 66 -5.63 -8.75 -11.45
N TYR A 67 -6.35 -8.70 -12.57
CA TYR A 67 -5.82 -9.06 -13.87
C TYR A 67 -5.68 -7.80 -14.73
N SER A 68 -4.45 -7.50 -15.12
CA SER A 68 -4.14 -6.48 -16.13
C SER A 68 -3.74 -7.20 -17.43
N ALA A 69 -2.48 -7.06 -17.89
CA ALA A 69 -1.90 -7.92 -18.92
C ALA A 69 -1.58 -9.34 -18.41
N ALA A 70 -1.37 -9.47 -17.09
CA ALA A 70 -1.15 -10.71 -16.36
C ALA A 70 -1.76 -10.60 -14.96
N GLN A 71 -1.71 -11.68 -14.18
CA GLN A 71 -2.12 -11.63 -12.78
C GLN A 71 -1.12 -10.79 -11.98
N VAL A 72 -1.61 -9.69 -11.40
CA VAL A 72 -0.81 -8.77 -10.57
C VAL A 72 -1.26 -8.91 -9.12
N SER A 73 -0.31 -8.84 -8.19
CA SER A 73 -0.57 -8.73 -6.75
C SER A 73 0.12 -7.48 -6.25
N SER A 74 -0.66 -6.52 -5.78
CA SER A 74 -0.15 -5.23 -5.30
C SER A 74 -0.52 -5.05 -3.84
N PHE A 75 0.44 -4.55 -3.07
CA PHE A 75 0.18 -4.13 -1.70
C PHE A 75 -0.79 -2.95 -1.71
N LEU A 76 -1.88 -3.04 -0.94
CA LEU A 76 -2.90 -2.00 -0.89
C LEU A 76 -2.64 -1.09 0.31
N GLU A 77 -2.76 -1.63 1.53
CA GLU A 77 -2.61 -0.84 2.74
C GLU A 77 -2.31 -1.72 3.96
N LEU A 78 -1.66 -1.14 4.98
CA LEU A 78 -1.52 -1.74 6.30
C LEU A 78 -2.47 -1.01 7.26
N VAL A 79 -3.59 -1.65 7.61
CA VAL A 79 -4.62 -1.03 8.45
C VAL A 79 -4.38 -1.37 9.91
N SER A 80 -4.35 -0.37 10.78
CA SER A 80 -4.34 -0.60 12.23
C SER A 80 -5.75 -0.92 12.71
N ILE A 81 -5.92 -2.06 13.38
CA ILE A 81 -7.20 -2.53 13.91
C ILE A 81 -7.10 -2.72 15.43
N GLU A 82 -8.17 -2.38 16.15
CA GLU A 82 -8.22 -2.54 17.61
C GLU A 82 -8.32 -4.01 18.02
N SER A 83 -8.98 -4.83 17.20
CA SER A 83 -9.12 -6.26 17.44
C SER A 83 -9.15 -7.03 16.12
N ALA A 84 -8.60 -8.25 16.14
CA ALA A 84 -8.65 -9.20 15.02
C ALA A 84 -9.88 -10.12 15.12
N ASP A 85 -10.98 -9.62 15.70
CA ASP A 85 -12.26 -10.31 15.62
C ASP A 85 -12.90 -10.09 14.24
N ALA A 86 -13.94 -10.84 13.91
CA ALA A 86 -14.60 -10.74 12.61
C ALA A 86 -15.09 -9.32 12.28
N ARG A 87 -15.50 -8.54 13.30
CA ARG A 87 -16.00 -7.18 13.11
C ARG A 87 -14.84 -6.21 12.86
N GLY A 88 -13.75 -6.33 13.62
CA GLY A 88 -12.56 -5.52 13.46
C GLY A 88 -11.93 -5.68 12.08
N ILE A 89 -11.87 -6.91 11.57
CA ILE A 89 -11.39 -7.19 10.21
C ILE A 89 -12.31 -6.58 9.16
N VAL A 90 -13.63 -6.79 9.25
CA VAL A 90 -14.60 -6.24 8.28
C VAL A 90 -14.58 -4.71 8.29
N ASN A 91 -14.54 -4.09 9.46
CA ASN A 91 -14.47 -2.64 9.59
C ASN A 91 -13.16 -2.08 9.03
N GLY A 92 -12.03 -2.74 9.28
CA GLY A 92 -10.73 -2.35 8.71
C GLY A 92 -10.68 -2.48 7.19
N LEU A 93 -11.31 -3.51 6.63
CA LEU A 93 -11.44 -3.66 5.18
C LEU A 93 -12.36 -2.57 4.59
N ALA A 94 -13.52 -2.34 5.20
CA ALA A 94 -14.47 -1.33 4.73
C ALA A 94 -13.86 0.07 4.72
N SER A 95 -13.18 0.47 5.80
CA SER A 95 -12.53 1.78 5.89
C SER A 95 -11.41 1.94 4.84
N CYS A 96 -10.65 0.89 4.56
CA CYS A 96 -9.64 0.91 3.50
C CYS A 96 -10.30 1.09 2.12
N LEU A 97 -11.37 0.37 1.82
CA LEU A 97 -12.04 0.48 0.51
C LEU A 97 -12.75 1.83 0.33
N GLU A 98 -13.38 2.34 1.38
CA GLU A 98 -14.01 3.67 1.38
C GLU A 98 -12.99 4.79 1.19
N SER A 99 -11.78 4.65 1.73
CA SER A 99 -10.70 5.62 1.50
C SER A 99 -10.18 5.61 0.06
N HIS A 100 -10.55 4.61 -0.75
CA HIS A 100 -10.13 4.39 -2.14
C HIS A 100 -11.23 4.60 -3.20
N ASN A 101 -12.48 4.87 -2.81
CA ASN A 101 -13.53 5.40 -3.69
C ASN A 101 -13.32 6.89 -3.99
#